data_AF-A0A7I8VM84-F1
#
_entry.id   AF-A0A7I8VM84-F1
#
_cell.length_a   1.000
_cell.length_b   1.000
_cell.length_c   1.000
_cell.angle_alpha   90.00
_cell.angle_beta   90.00
_cell.angle_gamma   90.00
#
_symmetry.space_group_name_H-M   'P 1'
#
loop_
_entity.id
_entity.type
_entity.pdbx_description
1 polymer ?
#
loop_
_entity_poly.entity_id
_entity_poly.type
_entity_poly.pdbx_seq_one_letter_code
_entity_poly.pdbx_strand_id
1 'polypeptide(L)'
;MINFQITKTWNGEPIDHPPIQLNLKSSENGLCLTVEAPFFDDPPPEHETNVSDGACDRLWDFEVVEAFFLNDNNDYLEVELNPYDKHLVLMLKGQRNCIKDKLPLNYNAIISDDKKYWTGEALIPWSYFPYKTRKFNAFAIHGVGECRVYEALFPVQKSLYEKVDL
;
A
#
# COMPACT_ATOMS: atom_id res chain seq x y z
N MET A 1 14.97 10.06 6.51
CA MET A 1 13.59 9.66 6.83
C MET A 1 12.68 10.68 6.18
N ILE A 2 11.64 10.23 5.49
CA ILE A 2 10.63 11.07 4.86
C ILE A 2 9.27 10.61 5.41
N ASN A 3 8.41 11.56 5.76
CA ASN A 3 7.08 11.28 6.30
C ASN A 3 6.02 11.79 5.32
N PHE A 4 4.98 11.00 5.12
CA PHE A 4 3.83 11.32 4.29
C PHE A 4 2.54 11.09 5.07
N GLN A 5 1.49 11.79 4.67
CA GLN A 5 0.15 11.63 5.24
C GLN A 5 -0.87 11.61 4.11
N ILE A 6 -1.68 10.54 4.07
CA ILE A 6 -2.87 10.50 3.23
C ILE A 6 -3.97 11.22 3.98
N THR A 7 -4.46 12.32 3.40
CA THR A 7 -5.46 13.22 4.01
C THR A 7 -6.64 13.46 3.10
N LYS A 8 -6.67 12.78 1.95
CA LYS A 8 -7.64 13.00 0.89
C LYS A 8 -8.04 11.66 0.28
N THR A 9 -9.30 11.59 -0.09
CA THR A 9 -9.83 10.61 -1.03
C THR A 9 -9.09 10.69 -2.38
N TRP A 10 -9.19 9.63 -3.18
CA TRP A 10 -8.52 9.49 -4.48
C TRP A 10 -8.80 10.64 -5.46
N ASN A 11 -9.98 11.27 -5.35
CA ASN A 11 -10.43 12.38 -6.19
C ASN A 11 -10.23 13.77 -5.54
N GLY A 12 -9.54 13.82 -4.40
CA GLY A 12 -9.08 15.05 -3.77
C GLY A 12 -9.97 15.66 -2.69
N GLU A 13 -11.09 15.04 -2.33
CA GLU A 13 -11.90 15.48 -1.19
C GLU A 13 -11.21 15.11 0.14
N PRO A 14 -11.28 15.94 1.20
CA PRO A 14 -10.72 15.60 2.51
C PRO A 14 -11.34 14.33 3.10
N ILE A 15 -10.55 13.55 3.85
CA ILE A 15 -11.03 12.42 4.65
C ILE A 15 -11.68 12.90 5.96
N ASP A 16 -12.49 12.06 6.60
CA ASP A 16 -13.23 12.36 7.84
C ASP A 16 -12.73 11.58 9.08
N HIS A 17 -11.62 10.85 8.94
CA HIS A 17 -10.93 10.14 10.02
C HIS A 17 -9.47 10.61 10.16
N PRO A 18 -8.72 10.15 11.17
CA PRO A 18 -7.29 10.45 11.30
C PRO A 18 -6.50 10.03 10.04
N PRO A 19 -5.47 10.80 9.63
CA PRO A 19 -4.66 10.49 8.45
C PRO A 19 -3.92 9.16 8.54
N ILE A 20 -3.76 8.49 7.40
CA ILE A 20 -2.81 7.38 7.26
C ILE A 20 -1.41 7.97 7.15
N GLN A 21 -0.50 7.55 8.03
CA GLN A 21 0.89 8.00 8.04
C GLN A 21 1.78 6.96 7.40
N LEU A 22 2.68 7.41 6.51
CA LEU A 22 3.72 6.57 5.93
C LEU A 22 5.09 7.16 6.25
N ASN A 23 6.00 6.31 6.75
CA ASN A 23 7.39 6.65 7.02
C ASN A 23 8.31 5.88 6.07
N LEU A 24 9.16 6.60 5.35
CA LEU A 24 10.20 6.00 4.51
C LEU A 24 11.57 6.26 5.12
N LYS A 25 12.27 5.18 5.50
CA LYS A 25 13.62 5.24 6.05
C LYS A 25 14.56 4.32 5.27
N SER A 26 15.55 4.92 4.61
CA SER A 26 16.63 4.17 3.97
C SER A 26 17.44 3.40 5.02
N SER A 27 17.83 2.19 4.67
CA SER A 27 18.74 1.31 5.43
C SER A 27 19.77 0.68 4.49
N GLU A 28 20.77 -0.01 5.05
CA GLU A 28 21.78 -0.71 4.26
C GLU A 28 21.17 -1.76 3.31
N ASN A 29 20.18 -2.51 3.78
CA ASN A 29 19.62 -3.66 3.04
C ASN A 29 18.36 -3.33 2.23
N GLY A 30 17.80 -2.14 2.39
CA GLY A 30 16.56 -1.76 1.72
C GLY A 30 15.93 -0.48 2.23
N LEU A 31 14.68 -0.27 1.86
CA LEU A 31 13.83 0.79 2.39
C LEU A 31 12.91 0.20 3.46
N CYS A 32 12.99 0.75 4.68
CA CYS A 32 11.99 0.50 5.71
C CYS A 32 10.79 1.41 5.42
N LEU A 33 9.65 0.79 5.14
CA LEU A 33 8.35 1.42 5.01
C LEU A 33 7.56 1.10 6.28
N THR A 34 7.16 2.14 7.01
CA THR A 34 6.27 2.02 8.17
C THR A 34 4.93 2.67 7.86
N VAL A 35 3.85 2.02 8.26
CA VAL A 35 2.46 2.51 8.16
C VAL A 35 1.90 2.65 9.58
N GLU A 36 1.18 3.73 9.82
CA GLU A 36 0.28 3.89 10.97
C GLU A 36 -1.05 4.42 10.42
N ALA A 37 -2.12 3.64 10.58
CA ALA A 37 -3.41 3.92 9.98
C ALA A 37 -4.55 3.63 10.97
N PRO A 38 -5.72 4.29 10.84
CA PRO A 38 -6.93 3.78 11.46
C PRO A 38 -7.17 2.32 11.06
N PHE A 39 -7.70 1.53 11.98
CA PHE A 39 -8.13 0.17 11.72
C PHE A 39 -9.64 0.17 11.48
N PHE A 40 -10.05 -0.21 10.27
CA PHE A 40 -11.45 -0.17 9.85
C PHE A 40 -12.19 -1.49 10.15
N ASP A 41 -11.45 -2.53 10.56
CA ASP A 41 -11.99 -3.86 10.93
C ASP A 41 -12.76 -4.49 9.76
N ASP A 42 -12.30 -4.23 8.52
CA ASP A 42 -12.81 -4.95 7.35
C ASP A 42 -12.46 -6.44 7.47
N PRO A 43 -13.26 -7.34 6.87
CA PRO A 43 -12.97 -8.77 6.88
C PRO A 43 -11.55 -9.05 6.37
N PRO A 44 -10.76 -9.88 7.07
CA PRO A 44 -9.44 -10.26 6.59
C PRO A 44 -9.54 -11.05 5.28
N PRO A 45 -8.46 -11.13 4.48
CA PRO A 45 -8.35 -12.11 3.42
C PRO A 45 -8.69 -13.51 3.96
N GLU A 46 -9.74 -14.14 3.41
CA GLU A 46 -10.14 -15.49 3.80
C GLU A 46 -8.90 -16.38 3.71
N HIS A 47 -8.65 -17.16 4.77
CA HIS A 47 -7.42 -17.94 4.92
C HIS A 47 -7.08 -18.73 3.64
N GLU A 48 -6.23 -18.17 2.78
CA GLU A 48 -5.38 -18.97 1.91
C GLU A 48 -4.41 -19.69 2.86
N THR A 49 -4.93 -20.79 3.41
CA THR A 49 -4.35 -21.64 4.46
C THR A 49 -3.01 -22.27 4.06
N ASN A 50 -2.42 -21.88 2.93
CA ASN A 50 -1.30 -22.58 2.31
C ASN A 50 -0.13 -21.70 1.86
N VAL A 51 -0.16 -20.37 2.05
CA VAL A 51 1.00 -19.53 1.69
C VAL A 51 1.74 -19.13 2.96
N SER A 52 2.78 -19.89 3.29
CA SER A 52 3.56 -19.75 4.52
C SER A 52 4.42 -18.48 4.60
N ASP A 53 4.30 -17.56 3.63
CA ASP A 53 5.18 -16.40 3.46
C ASP A 53 4.47 -15.05 3.57
N GLY A 54 3.16 -15.01 3.81
CA GLY A 54 2.38 -13.77 3.98
C GLY A 54 1.90 -13.12 2.67
N ALA A 55 2.36 -13.58 1.51
CA ALA A 55 1.91 -13.05 0.24
C ALA A 55 0.42 -13.38 -0.02
N CYS A 56 -0.37 -12.38 -0.41
CA CYS A 56 -1.79 -12.51 -0.71
C CYS A 56 -2.10 -11.87 -2.06
N ASP A 57 -2.66 -12.64 -2.99
CA ASP A 57 -3.11 -12.09 -4.27
C ASP A 57 -4.31 -11.15 -4.05
N ARG A 58 -4.45 -10.15 -4.92
CA ARG A 58 -5.56 -9.18 -4.87
C ARG A 58 -5.77 -8.54 -3.50
N LEU A 59 -4.69 -8.23 -2.79
CA LEU A 59 -4.79 -7.69 -1.44
C LEU A 59 -5.54 -6.35 -1.40
N TRP A 60 -5.50 -5.59 -2.50
CA TRP A 60 -6.35 -4.42 -2.74
C TRP A 60 -7.84 -4.63 -2.51
N ASP A 61 -8.40 -5.85 -2.58
CA ASP A 61 -9.83 -6.11 -2.31
C ASP A 61 -10.21 -6.01 -0.81
N PHE A 62 -9.21 -5.85 0.07
CA PHE A 62 -9.37 -5.76 1.51
C PHE A 62 -8.94 -4.39 2.04
N GLU A 63 -8.94 -4.21 3.37
CA GLU A 63 -8.28 -3.07 4.01
C GLU A 63 -6.78 -3.12 3.73
N VAL A 64 -6.23 -2.10 3.08
CA VAL A 64 -4.85 -2.11 2.60
C VAL A 64 -4.26 -0.70 2.51
N VAL A 65 -2.94 -0.62 2.66
CA VAL A 65 -2.14 0.54 2.26
C VAL A 65 -1.18 0.12 1.16
N GLU A 66 -1.21 0.86 0.05
CA GLU A 66 -0.40 0.60 -1.14
C GLU A 66 0.66 1.69 -1.30
N ALA A 67 1.88 1.30 -1.66
CA ALA A 67 3.01 2.18 -1.90
C ALA A 67 3.62 1.92 -3.27
N PHE A 68 3.67 2.97 -4.10
CA PHE A 68 4.14 2.92 -5.48
C PHE A 68 5.46 3.66 -5.63
N PHE A 69 6.45 2.98 -6.19
CA PHE A 69 7.80 3.50 -6.43
C PHE A 69 8.11 3.42 -7.93
N LEU A 70 8.09 4.56 -8.60
CA LEU A 70 8.10 4.66 -10.07
C LEU A 70 9.37 5.36 -10.59
N ASN A 71 9.91 4.89 -11.71
CA ASN A 71 10.99 5.56 -12.46
C ASN A 71 10.47 6.32 -13.69
N ASP A 72 11.37 6.94 -14.46
CA ASP A 72 10.98 7.72 -15.66
C ASP A 72 10.65 6.85 -16.89
N ASN A 73 10.90 5.55 -16.84
CA ASN A 73 10.52 4.59 -17.89
C ASN A 73 9.12 3.99 -17.65
N ASN A 74 8.42 4.43 -16.61
CA ASN A 74 7.19 3.85 -16.10
C ASN A 74 7.33 2.41 -15.56
N ASP A 75 8.54 1.97 -15.22
CA ASP A 75 8.72 0.77 -14.40
C ASP A 75 8.41 1.14 -12.94
N TYR A 76 7.68 0.29 -12.24
CA TYR A 76 7.35 0.52 -10.85
C TYR A 76 7.41 -0.73 -9.99
N LEU A 77 7.69 -0.49 -8.72
CA LEU A 77 7.46 -1.42 -7.63
C LEU A 77 6.17 -0.98 -6.92
N GLU A 78 5.30 -1.94 -6.67
CA GLU A 78 4.06 -1.79 -5.91
C GLU A 78 4.16 -2.71 -4.69
N VAL A 79 3.86 -2.15 -3.52
CA VAL A 79 3.92 -2.82 -2.22
C VAL A 79 2.62 -2.54 -1.49
N GLU A 80 1.86 -3.57 -1.22
CA GLU A 80 0.58 -3.54 -0.52
C GLU A 80 0.73 -4.19 0.84
N LEU A 81 0.23 -3.54 1.89
CA LEU A 81 0.33 -3.97 3.29
C LEU A 81 -1.05 -3.91 3.96
N ASN A 82 -1.45 -4.99 4.62
CA ASN A 82 -2.75 -5.13 5.27
C ASN A 82 -2.60 -5.39 6.79
N PRO A 83 -3.54 -4.92 7.64
CA PRO A 83 -3.49 -5.06 9.10
C PRO A 83 -3.35 -6.50 9.64
N TYR A 84 -3.61 -7.54 8.83
CA TYR A 84 -3.60 -8.95 9.22
C TYR A 84 -2.34 -9.70 8.77
N ASP A 85 -1.18 -9.04 8.77
CA ASP A 85 0.12 -9.63 8.37
C ASP A 85 0.12 -10.19 6.94
N LYS A 86 -0.61 -9.56 6.04
CA LYS A 86 -0.62 -9.90 4.61
C LYS A 86 0.02 -8.80 3.78
N HIS A 87 0.75 -9.20 2.75
CA HIS A 87 1.34 -8.29 1.79
C HIS A 87 1.16 -8.74 0.35
N LEU A 88 1.30 -7.83 -0.59
CA LEU A 88 1.52 -8.12 -2.00
C LEU A 88 2.65 -7.24 -2.50
N VAL A 89 3.59 -7.83 -3.22
CA VAL A 89 4.71 -7.08 -3.81
C VAL A 89 4.81 -7.45 -5.28
N LEU A 90 4.74 -6.43 -6.14
CA LEU A 90 4.73 -6.56 -7.58
C LEU A 90 5.85 -5.71 -8.20
N MET A 91 6.57 -6.26 -9.17
CA MET A 91 7.44 -5.49 -10.06
C MET A 91 6.78 -5.40 -11.43
N LEU A 92 6.64 -4.18 -11.96
CA LEU A 92 5.94 -3.90 -13.21
C LEU A 92 6.81 -3.10 -14.17
N LYS A 93 6.66 -3.37 -15.47
CA LYS A 93 7.34 -2.67 -16.57
C LYS A 93 6.35 -1.95 -17.47
N GLY A 94 6.09 -0.68 -17.17
CA GLY A 94 4.95 0.03 -17.74
C GLY A 94 3.65 -0.35 -17.04
N GLN A 95 2.57 0.35 -17.40
CA GLN A 95 1.26 0.21 -16.75
C GLN A 95 0.73 -1.22 -16.83
N ARG A 96 0.40 -1.81 -15.67
CA ARG A 96 -0.25 -3.13 -15.53
C ARG A 96 0.48 -4.30 -16.20
N ASN A 97 1.78 -4.16 -16.46
CA ASN A 97 2.59 -5.22 -17.04
C ASN A 97 3.48 -5.83 -15.95
N CYS A 98 2.90 -6.73 -15.17
CA CYS A 98 3.59 -7.41 -14.07
C CYS A 98 4.66 -8.38 -14.62
N ILE A 99 5.89 -8.23 -14.15
CA ILE A 99 7.02 -9.10 -14.52
C ILE A 99 7.40 -10.07 -13.40
N LYS A 100 7.03 -9.74 -12.15
CA LYS A 100 7.17 -10.57 -10.95
C LYS A 100 6.09 -10.17 -9.95
N ASP A 101 5.44 -11.15 -9.36
CA ASP A 101 4.42 -10.99 -8.34
C ASP A 101 4.77 -11.79 -7.08
N LYS A 102 4.02 -11.53 -5.99
CA LYS A 102 4.10 -12.27 -4.72
C LYS A 102 5.54 -12.42 -4.20
N LEU A 103 6.33 -11.36 -4.36
CA LEU A 103 7.72 -11.36 -3.89
C LEU A 103 7.73 -11.44 -2.35
N PRO A 104 8.67 -12.19 -1.76
CA PRO A 104 8.75 -12.30 -0.31
C PRO A 104 9.11 -10.96 0.31
N LEU A 105 8.51 -10.66 1.46
CA LEU A 105 8.71 -9.41 2.18
C LEU A 105 8.85 -9.72 3.67
N ASN A 106 9.83 -9.09 4.32
CA ASN A 106 9.85 -9.08 5.78
C ASN A 106 8.86 -8.01 6.23
N TYR A 107 7.67 -8.45 6.61
CA TYR A 107 6.55 -7.61 7.00
C TYR A 107 5.94 -8.10 8.32
N ASN A 108 5.58 -7.15 9.17
CA ASN A 108 4.82 -7.39 10.39
C ASN A 108 3.80 -6.27 10.60
N ALA A 109 2.58 -6.62 10.95
CA ALA A 109 1.48 -5.76 11.31
C ALA A 109 1.08 -5.96 12.78
N ILE A 110 0.59 -4.90 13.42
CA ILE A 110 0.06 -4.95 14.78
C ILE A 110 -1.21 -4.12 14.82
N ILE A 111 -2.34 -4.76 15.10
CA ILE A 111 -3.59 -4.07 15.43
C ILE A 111 -3.53 -3.67 16.91
N SER A 112 -3.91 -2.42 17.22
CA SER A 112 -3.90 -1.90 18.60
C SER A 112 -4.92 -2.64 19.48
N ASP A 113 -4.64 -2.74 20.78
CA ASP A 113 -5.54 -3.42 21.75
C ASP A 113 -6.96 -2.82 21.77
N ASP A 114 -7.08 -1.51 21.52
CA ASP A 114 -8.36 -0.80 21.45
C ASP A 114 -9.04 -0.89 20.06
N LYS A 115 -8.42 -1.61 19.12
CA LYS A 115 -8.86 -1.82 17.74
C LYS A 115 -9.18 -0.53 16.98
N LYS A 116 -8.46 0.56 17.25
CA LYS A 116 -8.63 1.83 16.53
C LYS A 116 -7.59 2.07 15.47
N TYR A 117 -6.42 1.47 15.61
CA TYR A 117 -5.29 1.69 14.72
C TYR A 117 -4.58 0.38 14.44
N TRP A 118 -3.82 0.36 13.37
CA TRP A 118 -2.81 -0.64 13.15
C TRP A 118 -1.51 0.00 12.70
N THR A 119 -0.41 -0.68 12.98
CA THR A 119 0.91 -0.34 12.45
C THR A 119 1.42 -1.47 11.58
N GLY A 120 2.14 -1.13 10.53
CA GLY A 120 2.82 -2.08 9.66
C GLY A 120 4.27 -1.67 9.46
N GLU A 121 5.20 -2.61 9.50
CA GLU A 121 6.61 -2.37 9.21
C GLU A 121 7.11 -3.38 8.18
N ALA A 122 7.59 -2.87 7.04
CA ALA A 122 8.14 -3.68 5.95
C ALA A 122 9.57 -3.25 5.61
N LEU A 123 10.47 -4.23 5.45
CA LEU A 123 11.80 -4.00 4.86
C LEU A 123 11.80 -4.41 3.39
N ILE A 124 11.75 -3.43 2.49
CA ILE A 124 11.72 -3.60 1.04
C ILE A 124 13.17 -3.66 0.50
N PRO A 125 13.65 -4.80 -0.03
CA PRO A 125 15.02 -4.91 -0.52
C PRO A 125 15.35 -3.94 -1.66
N TRP A 126 16.56 -3.37 -1.69
CA TRP A 126 16.99 -2.49 -2.79
C TRP A 126 16.90 -3.14 -4.17
N SER A 127 17.08 -4.46 -4.23
CA SER A 127 16.95 -5.25 -5.46
C SER A 127 15.54 -5.23 -6.07
N TYR A 128 14.52 -4.77 -5.33
CA TYR A 128 13.15 -4.72 -5.82
C TYR A 128 12.81 -3.43 -6.54
N PHE A 129 13.55 -2.37 -6.27
CA PHE A 129 13.29 -1.06 -6.86
C PHE A 129 13.72 -1.03 -8.32
N PRO A 130 12.91 -0.44 -9.21
CA PRO A 130 13.35 -0.09 -10.55
C PRO A 130 14.61 0.78 -10.51
N TYR A 131 15.43 0.66 -11.56
CA TYR A 131 16.58 1.54 -11.69
C TYR A 131 16.13 3.00 -11.77
N LYS A 132 16.76 3.87 -10.96
CA LYS A 132 16.46 5.31 -10.87
C LYS A 132 15.01 5.63 -10.50
N THR A 133 14.42 4.91 -9.54
CA THR A 133 13.17 5.32 -8.88
C THR A 133 13.27 6.76 -8.37
N ARG A 134 12.30 7.60 -8.76
CA ARG A 134 12.26 9.04 -8.42
C ARG A 134 10.87 9.57 -8.06
N LYS A 135 9.82 8.78 -8.31
CA LYS A 135 8.43 9.15 -8.05
C LYS A 135 7.85 8.21 -7.00
N PHE A 136 6.99 8.77 -6.16
CA PHE A 136 6.32 8.05 -5.09
C PHE A 136 4.84 8.46 -5.03
N ASN A 137 3.96 7.50 -4.84
CA ASN A 137 2.59 7.75 -4.42
C ASN A 137 2.17 6.63 -3.45
N ALA A 138 1.09 6.86 -2.71
CA ALA A 138 0.52 5.87 -1.83
C ALA A 138 -1.00 5.99 -1.80
N PHE A 139 -1.66 4.87 -1.56
CA PHE A 139 -3.10 4.77 -1.45
C PHE A 139 -3.48 4.03 -0.17
N ALA A 140 -4.66 4.34 0.34
CA ALA A 140 -5.30 3.55 1.39
C ALA A 140 -6.68 3.16 0.88
N ILE A 141 -7.05 1.91 1.09
CA ILE A 141 -8.33 1.37 0.66
C ILE A 141 -8.95 0.63 1.83
N HIS A 142 -10.23 0.89 2.09
CA HIS A 142 -11.01 0.28 3.17
C HIS A 142 -12.50 0.29 2.82
N GLY A 143 -13.32 -0.31 3.68
CA GLY A 143 -14.72 -0.58 3.43
C GLY A 143 -14.96 -1.79 2.53
N VAL A 144 -16.20 -2.26 2.48
CA VAL A 144 -16.59 -3.49 1.78
C VAL A 144 -17.68 -3.21 0.74
N GLY A 145 -17.58 -3.87 -0.42
CA GLY A 145 -18.60 -3.78 -1.49
C GLY A 145 -18.81 -2.35 -1.98
N GLU A 146 -20.07 -1.88 -1.97
CA GLU A 146 -20.43 -0.52 -2.39
C GLU A 146 -19.92 0.58 -1.44
N CYS A 147 -19.45 0.21 -0.24
CA CYS A 147 -18.91 1.13 0.75
C CYS A 147 -17.38 1.28 0.66
N ARG A 148 -16.75 0.75 -0.39
CA ARG A 148 -15.30 0.88 -0.63
C ARG A 148 -14.88 2.35 -0.75
N VAL A 149 -13.91 2.73 0.06
CA VAL A 149 -13.30 4.06 0.09
C VAL A 149 -11.88 3.95 -0.47
N TYR A 150 -11.52 4.90 -1.32
CA TYR A 150 -10.18 4.99 -1.90
C TYR A 150 -9.58 6.34 -1.57
N GLU A 151 -8.36 6.33 -1.06
CA GLU A 151 -7.63 7.49 -0.61
C GLU A 151 -6.25 7.53 -1.23
N ALA A 152 -5.71 8.74 -1.39
CA ALA A 152 -4.44 8.92 -2.10
C ALA A 152 -3.60 10.03 -1.47
N LEU A 153 -2.29 9.77 -1.38
CA LEU A 153 -1.30 10.77 -0.98
C LEU A 153 -1.25 11.91 -2.00
N PHE A 154 -1.14 11.57 -3.28
CA PHE A 154 -1.26 12.49 -4.41
C PHE A 154 -2.49 12.10 -5.24
N PRO A 155 -3.67 12.67 -4.93
CA PRO A 155 -4.91 12.34 -5.63
C PRO A 155 -4.90 12.84 -7.07
N VAL A 156 -5.71 12.20 -7.91
CA VAL A 156 -5.92 12.66 -9.29
C VAL A 156 -6.79 13.91 -9.29
N GLN A 157 -6.59 14.77 -10.30
CA GLN A 157 -7.53 15.87 -10.51
C GLN A 157 -8.85 15.30 -11.05
N LYS A 158 -9.94 15.59 -10.33
CA LYS A 158 -11.31 15.15 -10.64
C LYS A 158 -11.78 15.47 -12.08
N SER A 159 -11.13 16.43 -12.76
CA SER A 159 -11.41 16.78 -14.15
C SER A 159 -10.84 15.81 -15.20
N LEU A 160 -10.02 14.82 -14.80
CA LEU A 160 -9.31 13.94 -15.73
C LEU A 160 -9.82 12.48 -15.75
N TYR A 161 -10.54 12.01 -14.73
CA TYR A 161 -10.96 10.60 -14.61
C TYR A 161 -12.32 10.46 -13.92
N GLU A 162 -13.19 9.60 -14.47
CA GLU A 162 -14.54 9.32 -13.94
C GLU A 162 -14.57 8.14 -12.93
N LYS A 163 -13.52 7.31 -12.88
CA LYS A 163 -13.41 6.12 -12.03
C LYS A 163 -11.98 5.91 -11.53
N VAL A 164 -11.84 5.20 -10.41
CA VAL A 164 -10.54 4.72 -9.92
C VAL A 164 -10.03 3.64 -10.90
N ASP A 165 -8.92 3.91 -11.56
CA ASP A 165 -8.19 2.90 -12.32
C ASP A 165 -7.28 2.16 -11.33
N LEU A 166 -7.78 1.07 -10.73
CA LEU A 166 -6.97 0.03 -10.09
C LEU A 166 -6.40 -0.87 -11.19
#